data_AF-A0A960L436-F1
#
_entry.id   AF-A0A960L436-F1
#
_cell.length_a   1.000
_cell.length_b   1.000
_cell.length_c   1.000
_cell.angle_alpha   90.00
_cell.angle_beta   90.00
_cell.angle_gamma   90.00
#
_symmetry.space_group_name_H-M   'P 1'
#
loop_
_entity.id
_entity.type
_entity.pdbx_description
1 polymer ?
#
loop_
_entity_poly.entity_id
_entity_poly.type
_entity_poly.pdbx_seq_one_letter_code
_entity_poly.pdbx_strand_id
1 'polypeptide(L)' 'FLLLEPHGSGTKYTAIAIHPTEAGRKQHEEMGFHEGWGTALDQLVEFVKTL' A
#
# COMPACT_ATOMS: atom_id res chain seq x y z
N PHE A 1 -8.76 -0.51 0.14
CA PHE A 1 -9.04 -1.14 -1.18
C PHE A 1 -7.73 -1.33 -1.93
N LEU A 2 -7.62 -2.42 -2.68
CA LEU A 2 -6.48 -2.68 -3.56
C LEU A 2 -6.96 -2.72 -5.00
N LEU A 3 -6.25 -2.02 -5.88
CA LEU A 3 -6.43 -2.10 -7.32
C LEU A 3 -5.14 -2.61 -7.92
N LEU A 4 -5.27 -3.62 -8.79
CA LEU A 4 -4.17 -4.21 -9.53
C LEU A 4 -4.48 -4.07 -11.01
N GLU A 5 -3.54 -3.52 -11.78
CA GLU A 5 -3.67 -3.37 -13.21
C GLU A 5 -2.38 -3.83 -13.92
N PRO A 6 -2.48 -4.43 -15.12
CA PRO A 6 -1.30 -4.76 -15.92
C PRO A 6 -0.45 -3.51 -16.19
N HIS A 7 0.86 -3.63 -16.02
CA HIS A 7 1.80 -2.53 -16.26
C HIS A 7 3.11 -3.05 -16.86
N GLY A 8 3.17 -3.13 -18.19
CA GLY A 8 4.33 -3.68 -18.89
C GLY A 8 4.57 -5.14 -18.50
N SER A 9 5.78 -5.46 -18.05
CA SER A 9 6.14 -6.78 -17.51
C SER A 9 5.78 -6.96 -16.03
N GLY A 10 5.08 -6.01 -15.41
CA GLY A 10 4.71 -6.04 -14.01
C GLY A 10 3.25 -5.66 -13.75
N THR A 11 2.96 -5.34 -12.49
CA THR A 11 1.64 -4.96 -12.02
C THR A 11 1.73 -3.61 -11.34
N LYS A 12 0.88 -2.67 -11.73
CA LYS A 12 0.71 -1.43 -10.97
C LYS A 12 -0.25 -1.72 -9.81
N TYR A 13 0.26 -1.50 -8.61
CA TYR A 13 -0.43 -1.71 -7.35
C TYR A 13 -0.86 -0.37 -6.77
N THR A 14 -2.16 -0.20 -6.49
CA THR A 14 -2.69 0.98 -5.79
C THR A 14 -3.40 0.55 -4.52
N ALA A 15 -2.94 1.04 -3.37
CA ALA A 15 -3.61 0.88 -2.08
C ALA A 15 -4.33 2.16 -1.67
N ILE A 16 -5.61 2.04 -1.32
CA ILE A 16 -6.46 3.15 -0.88
C ILE A 16 -6.92 2.86 0.55
N ALA A 17 -6.45 3.66 1.50
CA ALA A 17 -6.98 3.69 2.86
C ALA A 17 -8.11 4.73 2.95
N ILE A 18 -9.29 4.29 3.40
CA ILE A 18 -10.46 5.16 3.57
C ILE A 18 -10.73 5.33 5.06
N HIS A 19 -10.93 6.57 5.48
CA HIS A 19 -11.19 6.95 6.86
C HIS A 19 -12.56 7.64 6.98
N PRO A 20 -13.25 7.48 8.12
CA PRO A 20 -14.55 8.11 8.35
C PRO A 20 -14.45 9.62 8.62
N THR A 21 -13.28 10.13 9.02
CA THR A 21 -13.05 11.55 9.31
C THR A 21 -11.66 12.00 8.85
N GLU A 22 -11.52 13.29 8.60
CA GLU A 22 -10.23 13.91 8.28
C GLU A 22 -9.22 13.76 9.42
N ALA A 23 -9.68 13.92 10.68
CA ALA A 23 -8.84 13.76 11.86
C ALA A 23 -8.27 12.32 11.96
N GLY A 24 -9.11 11.30 11.71
CA GLY A 24 -8.67 9.91 11.70
C GLY A 24 -7.69 9.62 10.55
N ARG A 25 -7.92 10.18 9.37
CA ARG A 25 -6.98 10.11 8.24
C ARG A 25 -5.62 10.70 8.60
N LYS A 26 -5.62 11.89 9.22
CA LYS A 26 -4.40 12.60 9.62
C LYS A 26 -3.64 11.85 10.71
N GLN A 27 -4.33 11.37 11.74
CA GLN A 27 -3.69 10.56 12.78
C GLN A 27 -3.03 9.30 12.20
N HIS A 28 -3.72 8.59 11.30
CA HIS A 28 -3.14 7.41 10.67
C HIS A 28 -1.91 7.73 9.80
N GLU A 29 -1.94 8.85 9.09
CA GLU A 29 -0.79 9.34 8.33
C GLU A 29 0.39 9.70 9.24
N GLU A 30 0.14 10.42 10.34
CA GLU A 30 1.15 10.81 11.35
C GLU A 30 1.76 9.61 12.07
N MET A 31 0.99 8.51 12.22
CA MET A 31 1.50 7.23 12.71
C MET A 31 2.43 6.50 11.73
N GLY A 32 2.64 7.04 10.52
CA GLY A 32 3.57 6.48 9.54
C GLY A 32 2.92 5.53 8.54
N PHE A 33 1.64 5.71 8.20
CA PHE A 33 0.92 4.81 7.27
C PHE A 33 1.69 4.54 5.96
N HIS A 34 2.23 5.58 5.31
CA HIS A 34 2.91 5.41 4.02
C HIS A 34 4.17 4.56 4.14
N GLU A 35 4.96 4.75 5.20
CA GLU A 35 6.17 3.97 5.46
C GLU A 35 5.84 2.52 5.84
N GLY A 36 4.89 2.33 6.76
CA GLY A 36 4.48 1.01 7.20
C GLY A 36 3.84 0.19 6.07
N TRP A 37 2.97 0.82 5.27
CA TRP A 37 2.34 0.15 4.13
C TRP A 37 3.34 -0.13 3.01
N GLY A 38 4.27 0.79 2.76
CA GLY A 38 5.39 0.59 1.84
C GLY A 38 6.26 -0.61 2.24
N THR A 39 6.63 -0.70 3.51
CA THR A 39 7.41 -1.82 4.06
C THR A 39 6.70 -3.16 3.86
N ALA A 40 5.39 -3.22 4.13
CA ALA A 40 4.61 -4.44 3.90
C ALA A 40 4.53 -4.82 2.40
N LEU A 41 4.44 -3.83 1.51
CA LEU A 41 4.45 -4.05 0.07
C LEU A 41 5.83 -4.55 -0.40
N ASP A 42 6.92 -4.00 0.12
CA ASP A 42 8.28 -4.44 -0.21
C ASP A 42 8.47 -5.91 0.19
N GLN A 43 8.06 -6.28 1.40
CA GLN A 43 8.10 -7.68 1.88
C GLN A 43 7.28 -8.61 0.98
N LEU A 44 6.09 -8.17 0.53
CA LEU A 44 5.27 -8.94 -0.39
C LEU A 44 5.96 -9.14 -1.74
N VAL A 45 6.57 -8.08 -2.29
CA VAL A 45 7.28 -8.14 -3.58
C VAL A 45 8.51 -9.06 -3.47
N GLU A 46 9.25 -8.99 -2.37
CA GLU A 46 10.37 -9.89 -2.11
C GLU A 46 9.91 -11.35 -2.06
N PHE A 47 8.84 -11.64 -1.30
CA PHE A 47 8.27 -12.98 -1.22
C PHE A 47 7.84 -13.51 -2.58
N VAL A 48 7.11 -12.71 -3.37
CA VAL A 48 6.62 -13.12 -4.70
C VAL A 48 7.76 -13.45 -5.66
N LYS A 49 8.91 -12.78 -5.55
CA LYS A 49 10.11 -13.09 -6.37
C LYS A 49 10.75 -14.43 -6.04
N THR A 50 10.39 -15.07 -4.93
CA THR A 50 10.86 -16.41 -4.55
C THR A 50 9.98 -17.55 -5.05
N LEU A 51 8.82 -17.22 -5.63
CA LEU A 51 7.88 -18.16 -6.24
C LEU A 51 8.20 -18.35 -7.73
#